data_AF-A0A7X6U0W0-F1
#
_entry.id   AF-A0A7X6U0W0-F1
#
_cell.length_a   1.000
_cell.length_b   1.000
_cell.length_c   1.000
_cell.angle_alpha   90.00
_cell.angle_beta   90.00
_cell.angle_gamma   90.00
#
_symmetry.space_group_name_H-M   'P 1'
#
loop_
_entity.id
_entity.type
_entity.pdbx_description
1 polymer ?
#
loop_
_entity_poly.entity_id
_entity_poly.type
_entity_poly.pdbx_seq_one_letter_code
_entity_poly.pdbx_strand_id
1 'polypeptide(L)'
;ALALALALGLALAALLKTRLPYGADQYHQALETEDDDRVLEIYHALRSKRASFPDMKQTDRIKALDLEAAALIKEIEQDAGQKSSRLMASILEGAWLTDGDIEWMERFAPVAGRQMTATAADAVESYLTGVIEDDKFLHFAGQMTRIPHLARDFTPLQEEFETVSQVRKMLAQADEALAQAAYYDEIKTVRKIMDGTDLSGLTSLSDYLAQRLDRAWQDYFSEQILLIRQEMALQRTYDASLRIERLLDYFPQDPELLAFQAVCSEKNPEPVVTWWDPVEHLAVRPLIADAGRAFDGDLYQAAADQSLLLISEFAGILEQLYEGGYVLVDSRSFVTGESGLRGIPCPRGKKPLVIVLEDFYCSLPRAESGLAWRLDLNEKGQVEGVLLHRDGSEESDRSYSAIGILEDFIEGHPDFSFNGATGVIALVGQYGIFGYPVADVQDLALRRDAAGMGADIPELPPADFTANRQKVEAIVTALISRNWSMASGTYSRLSLPFVSMEEIEKDLAMTAMWVEPFTGELTALYCPFGDHIEGNPQKTKLYTGAGYKLQSGYGTWAYWHGGDGYVYVSRTQLSGPALRQASSVNLKRFFDPAKILDKGSRP
;
A
#
# COMPACT_ATOMS: atom_id res chain seq x y z
N ALA A 1 -79.14 -26.20 33.27
CA ALA A 1 -77.87 -26.95 33.33
C ALA A 1 -76.97 -26.65 32.12
N LEU A 2 -77.42 -26.88 30.87
CA LEU A 2 -76.60 -26.67 29.66
C LEU A 2 -76.06 -25.23 29.47
N ALA A 3 -76.88 -24.20 29.72
CA ALA A 3 -76.48 -22.79 29.57
C ALA A 3 -75.48 -22.33 30.64
N LEU A 4 -75.54 -22.89 31.85
CA LEU A 4 -74.60 -22.59 32.93
C LEU A 4 -73.24 -23.23 32.65
N ALA A 5 -73.22 -24.45 32.12
CA ALA A 5 -72.01 -25.12 31.66
C ALA A 5 -71.37 -24.39 30.47
N LEU A 6 -72.18 -23.86 29.53
CA LEU A 6 -71.70 -23.05 28.41
C LEU A 6 -71.09 -21.71 28.86
N ALA A 7 -71.74 -21.02 29.81
CA ALA A 7 -71.26 -19.75 30.34
C ALA A 7 -69.99 -19.92 31.20
N LEU A 8 -69.91 -20.98 32.02
CA LEU A 8 -68.68 -21.35 32.72
C LEU A 8 -67.57 -21.72 31.72
N GLY A 9 -67.88 -22.47 30.67
CA GLY A 9 -66.92 -22.82 29.62
C GLY A 9 -66.37 -21.60 28.87
N LEU A 10 -67.23 -20.62 28.54
CA LEU A 10 -66.83 -19.37 27.87
C LEU A 10 -66.01 -18.44 28.80
N ALA A 11 -66.37 -18.36 30.08
CA ALA A 11 -65.60 -17.59 31.06
C ALA A 11 -64.22 -18.22 31.33
N LEU A 12 -64.14 -19.54 31.42
CA LEU A 12 -62.89 -20.28 31.56
C LEU A 12 -62.00 -20.12 30.32
N ALA A 13 -62.58 -20.17 29.12
CA ALA A 13 -61.87 -19.94 27.86
C ALA A 13 -61.35 -18.50 27.73
N ALA A 14 -62.09 -17.50 28.21
CA ALA A 14 -61.63 -16.11 28.27
C ALA A 14 -60.50 -15.92 29.30
N LEU A 15 -60.60 -16.55 30.47
CA LEU A 15 -59.55 -16.54 31.50
C LEU A 15 -58.25 -17.20 31.02
N LEU A 16 -58.33 -18.37 30.39
CA LEU A 16 -57.18 -19.10 29.81
C LEU A 16 -56.53 -18.34 28.64
N LYS A 17 -57.27 -17.48 27.94
CA LYS A 17 -56.71 -16.58 26.92
C LYS A 17 -55.83 -15.47 27.51
N THR A 18 -56.01 -15.10 28.78
CA THR A 18 -55.39 -13.92 29.42
C THR A 18 -54.25 -14.22 30.41
N ARG A 19 -53.77 -15.47 30.45
CA ARG A 19 -52.64 -15.90 31.29
C ARG A 19 -51.68 -16.78 30.50
N LEU A 20 -50.42 -16.84 30.95
CA LEU A 20 -49.47 -17.85 30.51
C LEU A 20 -49.84 -19.21 31.09
N PRO A 21 -49.56 -20.31 30.37
CA PRO A 21 -49.79 -21.66 30.88
C PRO A 21 -48.92 -21.96 32.10
N TYR A 22 -47.73 -21.36 32.14
CA TYR A 22 -46.74 -21.54 33.20
C TYR A 22 -46.04 -20.21 33.52
N GLY A 23 -45.58 -20.07 34.78
CA GLY A 23 -44.77 -18.94 35.25
C GLY A 23 -43.39 -19.36 35.75
N ALA A 24 -42.53 -18.39 36.08
CA ALA A 24 -41.15 -18.62 36.50
C ALA A 24 -41.03 -19.52 37.74
N ASP A 25 -41.89 -19.34 38.76
CA ASP A 25 -41.90 -20.17 39.96
C ASP A 25 -42.06 -21.67 39.65
N GLN A 26 -42.89 -22.01 38.66
CA GLN A 26 -43.12 -23.39 38.25
C GLN A 26 -41.92 -23.97 37.48
N TYR A 27 -41.21 -23.12 36.74
CA TYR A 27 -39.96 -23.49 36.09
C TYR A 27 -38.85 -23.73 37.11
N HIS A 28 -38.65 -22.81 38.05
CA HIS A 28 -37.65 -22.95 39.11
C HIS A 28 -37.93 -24.15 40.01
N GLN A 29 -39.20 -24.41 40.34
CA GLN A 29 -39.59 -25.62 41.05
C GLN A 29 -39.24 -26.89 40.26
N ALA A 30 -39.46 -26.89 38.94
CA ALA A 30 -39.09 -28.03 38.09
C ALA A 30 -37.57 -28.25 38.04
N LEU A 31 -36.77 -27.18 38.03
CA LEU A 31 -35.32 -27.27 38.16
C LEU A 31 -34.87 -27.81 39.51
N GLU A 32 -35.46 -27.33 40.62
CA GLU A 32 -35.14 -27.78 41.99
C GLU A 32 -35.43 -29.27 42.21
N THR A 33 -36.47 -29.79 41.55
CA THR A 33 -36.85 -31.20 41.63
C THR A 33 -36.19 -32.07 40.54
N GLU A 34 -35.32 -31.49 39.70
CA GLU A 34 -34.69 -32.16 38.55
C GLU A 34 -35.72 -32.83 37.61
N ASP A 35 -36.89 -32.21 37.43
CA ASP A 35 -38.00 -32.72 36.61
C ASP A 35 -37.88 -32.21 35.17
N ASP A 36 -37.03 -32.88 34.40
CA ASP A 36 -36.73 -32.55 33.00
C ASP A 36 -37.98 -32.64 32.08
N ASP A 37 -38.91 -33.56 32.35
CA ASP A 37 -40.18 -33.64 31.62
C ASP A 37 -41.01 -32.38 31.84
N ARG A 38 -41.07 -31.91 33.09
CA ARG A 38 -41.78 -30.69 33.42
C ARG A 38 -41.16 -29.45 32.80
N VAL A 39 -39.83 -29.38 32.72
CA VAL A 39 -39.13 -28.28 32.04
C VAL A 39 -39.49 -28.22 30.55
N LEU A 40 -39.45 -29.35 29.84
CA LEU A 40 -39.81 -29.42 28.42
C LEU A 40 -41.30 -29.10 28.18
N GLU A 41 -42.18 -29.59 29.06
CA GLU A 41 -43.60 -29.25 29.01
C GLU A 41 -43.82 -27.73 29.14
N ILE A 42 -43.15 -27.10 30.11
CA ILE A 42 -43.19 -25.65 30.31
C ILE A 42 -42.71 -24.93 29.04
N TYR A 43 -41.56 -25.31 28.50
CA TYR A 43 -40.97 -24.72 27.29
C TYR A 43 -41.93 -24.81 26.09
N HIS A 44 -42.45 -26.01 25.79
CA HIS A 44 -43.35 -26.21 24.65
C HIS A 44 -44.68 -25.49 24.82
N ALA A 45 -45.26 -25.48 26.02
CA ALA A 45 -46.50 -24.77 26.29
C ALA A 45 -46.32 -23.25 26.14
N LEU A 46 -45.20 -22.69 26.62
CA LEU A 46 -44.88 -21.27 26.44
C LEU A 46 -44.69 -20.92 24.97
N ARG A 47 -43.92 -21.72 24.20
CA ARG A 47 -43.75 -21.48 22.75
C ARG A 47 -45.06 -21.58 21.98
N SER A 48 -45.87 -22.59 22.27
CA SER A 48 -47.19 -22.77 21.67
C SER A 48 -48.12 -21.58 21.99
N LYS A 49 -48.11 -21.11 23.24
CA LYS A 49 -48.86 -19.93 23.64
C LYS A 49 -48.39 -18.67 22.90
N ARG A 50 -47.08 -18.46 22.81
CA ARG A 50 -46.50 -17.31 22.07
C ARG A 50 -46.84 -17.33 20.59
N ALA A 51 -46.82 -18.50 19.95
CA ALA A 51 -47.21 -18.65 18.56
C ALA A 51 -48.67 -18.22 18.29
N SER A 52 -49.54 -18.25 19.30
CA SER A 52 -50.94 -17.80 19.19
C SER A 52 -51.13 -16.29 19.37
N PHE A 53 -50.16 -15.56 19.93
CA PHE A 53 -50.31 -14.13 20.23
C PHE A 53 -50.44 -13.21 19.00
N PRO A 54 -49.75 -13.46 17.86
CA PRO A 54 -49.93 -12.66 16.65
C PRO A 54 -51.39 -12.62 16.14
N ASP A 55 -52.11 -13.73 16.29
CA ASP A 55 -53.51 -13.86 15.86
C ASP A 55 -54.52 -13.23 16.84
N MET A 56 -54.05 -12.75 17.99
CA MET A 56 -54.87 -12.10 19.01
C MET A 56 -54.92 -10.59 18.83
N LYS A 57 -56.00 -9.97 19.35
CA LYS A 57 -56.09 -8.50 19.41
C LYS A 57 -54.95 -7.95 20.26
N GLN A 58 -54.10 -7.13 19.64
CA GLN A 58 -52.90 -6.56 20.25
C GLN A 58 -53.27 -5.53 21.33
N THR A 59 -53.35 -5.99 22.57
CA THR A 59 -53.58 -5.17 23.78
C THR A 59 -52.29 -5.09 24.61
N ASP A 60 -52.16 -4.09 25.47
CA ASP A 60 -50.98 -3.96 26.36
C ASP A 60 -50.78 -5.21 27.22
N ARG A 61 -51.87 -5.88 27.60
CA ARG A 61 -51.82 -7.15 28.33
C ARG A 61 -51.21 -8.27 27.49
N ILE A 62 -51.55 -8.39 26.21
CA ILE A 62 -50.98 -9.42 25.33
C ILE A 62 -49.50 -9.15 25.05
N LYS A 63 -49.10 -7.89 24.85
CA LYS A 63 -47.69 -7.51 24.72
C LYS A 63 -46.88 -7.83 25.97
N ALA A 64 -47.43 -7.56 27.17
CA ALA A 64 -46.79 -7.90 28.43
C ALA A 64 -46.62 -9.42 28.60
N LEU A 65 -47.64 -10.21 28.26
CA LEU A 65 -47.58 -11.68 28.32
C LEU A 65 -46.58 -12.25 27.30
N ASP A 66 -46.47 -11.67 26.11
CA ASP A 66 -45.46 -12.10 25.12
C ASP A 66 -44.04 -11.81 25.61
N LEU A 67 -43.80 -10.64 26.20
CA LEU A 67 -42.49 -10.29 26.78
C LEU A 67 -42.12 -11.20 27.96
N GLU A 68 -43.08 -11.49 28.84
CA GLU A 68 -42.91 -12.39 29.98
C GLU A 68 -42.59 -13.83 29.51
N ALA A 69 -43.34 -14.35 28.54
CA ALA A 69 -43.05 -15.67 27.96
C ALA A 69 -41.72 -15.69 27.20
N ALA A 70 -41.35 -14.61 26.50
CA ALA A 70 -40.06 -14.50 25.82
C ALA A 70 -38.89 -14.55 26.81
N ALA A 71 -39.00 -13.83 27.93
CA ALA A 71 -37.99 -13.83 28.97
C ALA A 71 -37.81 -15.23 29.58
N LEU A 72 -38.91 -15.90 29.94
CA LEU A 72 -38.85 -17.24 30.53
C LEU A 72 -38.35 -18.30 29.54
N ILE A 73 -38.75 -18.24 28.27
CA ILE A 73 -38.20 -19.12 27.22
C ILE A 73 -36.69 -18.90 27.09
N LYS A 74 -36.23 -17.65 27.09
CA LYS A 74 -34.81 -17.32 26.98
C LYS A 74 -34.03 -17.85 28.18
N GLU A 75 -34.58 -17.75 29.39
CA GLU A 75 -34.00 -18.32 30.61
C GLU A 75 -33.85 -19.83 30.49
N ILE A 76 -34.93 -20.53 30.07
CA ILE A 76 -34.90 -21.99 29.84
C ILE A 76 -33.84 -22.37 28.81
N GLU A 77 -33.75 -21.65 27.68
CA GLU A 77 -32.75 -21.89 26.64
C GLU A 77 -31.32 -21.66 27.15
N GLN A 78 -31.12 -20.64 27.98
CA GLN A 78 -29.82 -20.33 28.57
C GLN A 78 -29.38 -21.39 29.57
N ASP A 79 -30.25 -21.81 30.47
CA ASP A 79 -29.94 -22.82 31.49
C ASP A 79 -29.68 -24.19 30.86
N ALA A 80 -30.51 -24.58 29.89
CA ALA A 80 -30.28 -25.80 29.11
C ALA A 80 -28.96 -25.72 28.32
N GLY A 81 -28.68 -24.57 27.68
CA GLY A 81 -27.41 -24.34 26.99
C GLY A 81 -26.19 -24.43 27.92
N GLN A 82 -26.27 -23.87 29.12
CA GLN A 82 -25.20 -23.96 30.12
C GLN A 82 -25.01 -25.39 30.64
N LYS A 83 -26.10 -26.16 30.82
CA LYS A 83 -25.99 -27.58 31.19
C LYS A 83 -25.34 -28.39 30.06
N SER A 84 -25.73 -28.19 28.81
CA SER A 84 -25.11 -28.89 27.67
C SER A 84 -23.63 -28.54 27.49
N SER A 85 -23.25 -27.26 27.58
CA SER A 85 -21.84 -26.88 27.46
C SER A 85 -20.99 -27.44 28.61
N ARG A 86 -21.52 -27.53 29.83
CA ARG A 86 -20.82 -28.18 30.96
C ARG A 86 -20.63 -29.68 30.74
N LEU A 87 -21.66 -30.37 30.23
CA LEU A 87 -21.56 -31.79 29.88
C LEU A 87 -20.51 -32.00 28.77
N MET A 88 -20.52 -31.18 27.72
CA MET A 88 -19.56 -31.30 26.63
C MET A 88 -18.12 -30.94 27.06
N ALA A 89 -17.95 -29.94 27.91
CA ALA A 89 -16.65 -29.57 28.46
C ALA A 89 -16.06 -30.69 29.34
N SER A 90 -16.87 -31.36 30.15
CA SER A 90 -16.38 -32.47 31.00
C SER A 90 -15.88 -33.65 30.18
N ILE A 91 -16.42 -33.87 28.98
CA ILE A 91 -15.94 -34.90 28.04
C ILE A 91 -14.52 -34.57 27.56
N LEU A 92 -14.21 -33.29 27.28
CA LEU A 92 -12.85 -32.86 26.91
C LEU A 92 -11.85 -33.06 28.07
N GLU A 93 -12.34 -33.14 29.30
CA GLU A 93 -11.57 -33.50 30.51
C GLU A 93 -11.48 -35.03 30.73
N GLY A 94 -12.11 -35.85 29.88
CA GLY A 94 -12.07 -37.31 29.92
C GLY A 94 -13.30 -37.98 30.53
N ALA A 95 -14.37 -37.25 30.85
CA ALA A 95 -15.60 -37.82 31.35
C ALA A 95 -16.34 -38.64 30.28
N TRP A 96 -17.11 -39.63 30.73
CA TRP A 96 -18.03 -40.41 29.88
C TRP A 96 -19.45 -39.94 30.12
N LEU A 97 -20.22 -39.78 29.04
CA LEU A 97 -21.63 -39.51 29.16
C LEU A 97 -22.36 -40.76 29.67
N THR A 98 -23.19 -40.57 30.70
CA THR A 98 -24.14 -41.59 31.13
C THR A 98 -25.28 -41.70 30.13
N ASP A 99 -26.03 -42.81 30.17
CA ASP A 99 -27.23 -42.96 29.33
C ASP A 99 -28.27 -41.86 29.62
N GLY A 100 -28.34 -41.39 30.88
CA GLY A 100 -29.17 -40.25 31.27
C GLY A 100 -28.71 -38.93 30.65
N ASP A 101 -27.40 -38.68 30.54
CA ASP A 101 -26.88 -37.48 29.89
C ASP A 101 -27.18 -37.47 28.38
N ILE A 102 -27.09 -38.63 27.73
CA ILE A 102 -27.40 -38.78 26.31
C ILE A 102 -28.89 -38.57 26.06
N GLU A 103 -29.74 -39.22 26.86
CA GLU A 103 -31.19 -39.04 26.78
C GLU A 103 -31.56 -37.57 27.02
N TRP A 104 -30.94 -36.93 28.01
CA TRP A 104 -31.15 -35.52 28.30
C TRP A 104 -30.77 -34.65 27.11
N MET A 105 -29.58 -34.83 26.53
CA MET A 105 -29.12 -34.01 25.40
C MET A 105 -29.98 -34.17 24.16
N GLU A 106 -30.43 -35.39 23.86
CA GLU A 106 -31.33 -35.65 22.73
C GLU A 106 -32.70 -34.98 22.95
N ARG A 107 -33.28 -35.13 24.16
CA ARG A 107 -34.57 -34.52 24.50
C ARG A 107 -34.53 -33.00 24.53
N PHE A 108 -33.40 -32.42 24.95
CA PHE A 108 -33.20 -30.97 25.03
C PHE A 108 -32.61 -30.36 23.76
N ALA A 109 -32.30 -31.13 22.71
CA ALA A 109 -31.81 -30.60 21.44
C ALA A 109 -32.71 -29.47 20.84
N PRO A 110 -34.06 -29.50 20.92
CA PRO A 110 -34.89 -28.40 20.45
C PRO A 110 -34.74 -27.08 21.25
N VAL A 111 -34.20 -27.16 22.47
CA VAL A 111 -34.04 -26.05 23.42
C VAL A 111 -32.59 -25.54 23.41
N ALA A 112 -31.62 -26.44 23.54
CA ALA A 112 -30.19 -26.16 23.68
C ALA A 112 -29.37 -26.43 22.41
N GLY A 113 -29.98 -26.90 21.33
CA GLY A 113 -29.27 -27.37 20.12
C GLY A 113 -28.30 -26.35 19.53
N ARG A 114 -28.67 -25.06 19.48
CA ARG A 114 -27.75 -24.00 19.02
C ARG A 114 -26.47 -23.94 19.85
N GLN A 115 -26.60 -24.04 21.17
CA GLN A 115 -25.46 -24.01 22.08
C GLN A 115 -24.64 -25.31 21.98
N MET A 116 -25.31 -26.46 21.84
CA MET A 116 -24.65 -27.74 21.60
C MET A 116 -23.80 -27.71 20.33
N THR A 117 -24.37 -27.28 19.19
CA THR A 117 -23.65 -27.14 17.93
C THR A 117 -22.48 -26.17 18.04
N ALA A 118 -22.66 -25.02 18.70
CA ALA A 118 -21.58 -24.06 18.94
C ALA A 118 -20.43 -24.67 19.74
N THR A 119 -20.72 -25.32 20.88
CA THR A 119 -19.70 -25.99 21.70
C THR A 119 -19.01 -27.15 20.97
N ALA A 120 -19.74 -27.87 20.10
CA ALA A 120 -19.17 -28.89 19.22
C ALA A 120 -18.20 -28.28 18.19
N ALA A 121 -18.58 -27.18 17.55
CA ALA A 121 -17.71 -26.45 16.61
C ALA A 121 -16.46 -25.92 17.31
N ASP A 122 -16.58 -25.36 18.53
CA ASP A 122 -15.45 -24.89 19.36
C ASP A 122 -14.46 -26.03 19.67
N ALA A 123 -14.96 -27.25 19.89
CA ALA A 123 -14.11 -28.43 20.11
C ALA A 123 -13.34 -28.81 18.84
N VAL A 124 -13.99 -28.75 17.67
CA VAL A 124 -13.33 -28.97 16.37
C VAL A 124 -12.27 -27.90 16.13
N GLU A 125 -12.58 -26.62 16.33
CA GLU A 125 -11.60 -25.52 16.21
C GLU A 125 -10.44 -25.69 17.18
N SER A 126 -10.71 -26.04 18.45
CA SER A 126 -9.67 -26.31 19.46
C SER A 126 -8.74 -27.44 19.05
N TYR A 127 -9.26 -28.47 18.37
CA TYR A 127 -8.44 -29.54 17.83
C TYR A 127 -7.57 -29.06 16.67
N LEU A 128 -8.18 -28.37 15.70
CA LEU A 128 -7.49 -27.90 14.49
C LEU A 128 -6.41 -26.87 14.80
N THR A 129 -6.60 -26.07 15.85
CA THR A 129 -5.61 -25.08 16.34
C THR A 129 -4.59 -25.69 17.32
N GLY A 130 -4.72 -26.98 17.63
CA GLY A 130 -3.79 -27.71 18.50
C GLY A 130 -3.90 -27.43 19.99
N VAL A 131 -5.01 -26.84 20.45
CA VAL A 131 -5.33 -26.66 21.87
C VAL A 131 -5.64 -28.00 22.54
N ILE A 132 -6.25 -28.93 21.81
CA ILE A 132 -6.52 -30.29 22.29
C ILE A 132 -5.80 -31.35 21.45
N GLU A 133 -5.36 -32.41 22.13
CA GLU A 133 -4.62 -33.53 21.54
C GLU A 133 -5.56 -34.56 20.86
N ASP A 134 -4.97 -35.41 20.01
CA ASP A 134 -5.69 -36.40 19.19
C ASP A 134 -6.56 -37.36 20.04
N ASP A 135 -6.04 -37.84 21.16
CA ASP A 135 -6.74 -38.77 22.06
C ASP A 135 -7.99 -38.14 22.71
N LYS A 136 -7.87 -36.88 23.13
CA LYS A 136 -8.97 -36.11 23.72
C LYS A 136 -10.06 -35.80 22.69
N PHE A 137 -9.66 -35.41 21.48
CA PHE A 137 -10.64 -35.13 20.42
C PHE A 137 -11.34 -36.40 19.95
N LEU A 138 -10.64 -37.52 19.79
CA LEU A 138 -11.25 -38.81 19.45
C LEU A 138 -12.22 -39.28 20.53
N HIS A 139 -11.85 -39.14 21.81
CA HIS A 139 -12.74 -39.43 22.93
C HIS A 139 -14.01 -38.56 22.87
N PHE A 140 -13.83 -37.25 22.65
CA PHE A 140 -14.94 -36.31 22.50
C PHE A 140 -15.86 -36.67 21.33
N ALA A 141 -15.31 -36.86 20.13
CA ALA A 141 -16.06 -37.25 18.95
C ALA A 141 -16.81 -38.57 19.18
N GLY A 142 -16.16 -39.56 19.81
CA GLY A 142 -16.79 -40.84 20.16
C GLY A 142 -17.92 -40.72 21.18
N GLN A 143 -17.91 -39.72 22.07
CA GLN A 143 -19.08 -39.44 22.91
C GLN A 143 -20.19 -38.72 22.13
N MET A 144 -19.84 -37.81 21.20
CA MET A 144 -20.82 -37.09 20.38
C MET A 144 -21.57 -38.01 19.42
N THR A 145 -20.94 -39.06 18.90
CA THR A 145 -21.60 -40.06 18.03
C THR A 145 -22.69 -40.85 18.75
N ARG A 146 -22.70 -40.88 20.08
CA ARG A 146 -23.75 -41.51 20.89
C ARG A 146 -25.02 -40.67 20.99
N ILE A 147 -24.97 -39.39 20.60
CA ILE A 147 -26.09 -38.45 20.65
C ILE A 147 -26.68 -38.36 19.23
N PRO A 148 -27.89 -38.87 18.96
CA PRO A 148 -28.45 -38.92 17.60
C PRO A 148 -28.42 -37.58 16.88
N HIS A 149 -28.71 -36.47 17.58
CA HIS A 149 -28.66 -35.12 17.01
C HIS A 149 -27.27 -34.69 16.50
N LEU A 150 -26.18 -35.14 17.14
CA LEU A 150 -24.80 -34.76 16.81
C LEU A 150 -24.06 -35.85 16.01
N ALA A 151 -24.58 -37.07 16.00
CA ALA A 151 -23.95 -38.20 15.32
C ALA A 151 -23.71 -37.95 13.82
N ARG A 152 -24.62 -37.22 13.15
CA ARG A 152 -24.46 -36.89 11.73
C ARG A 152 -23.17 -36.14 11.43
N ASP A 153 -22.74 -35.26 12.32
CA ASP A 153 -21.55 -34.42 12.11
C ASP A 153 -20.28 -35.08 12.67
N PHE A 154 -20.41 -35.83 13.78
CA PHE A 154 -19.25 -36.44 14.46
C PHE A 154 -18.91 -37.85 14.00
N THR A 155 -19.85 -38.60 13.42
CA THR A 155 -19.54 -39.94 12.87
C THR A 155 -18.53 -39.83 11.72
N PRO A 156 -18.71 -38.95 10.72
CA PRO A 156 -17.71 -38.77 9.67
C PRO A 156 -16.36 -38.28 10.22
N LEU A 157 -16.35 -37.35 11.18
CA LEU A 157 -15.10 -36.86 11.80
C LEU A 157 -14.33 -37.96 12.54
N GLN A 158 -15.04 -38.94 13.12
CA GLN A 158 -14.44 -40.08 13.79
C GLN A 158 -13.95 -41.14 12.79
N GLU A 159 -14.74 -41.44 11.75
CA GLU A 159 -14.41 -42.43 10.72
C GLU A 159 -13.23 -41.97 9.84
N GLU A 160 -13.20 -40.69 9.48
CA GLU A 160 -12.18 -40.06 8.63
C GLU A 160 -11.15 -39.26 9.45
N PHE A 161 -10.88 -39.68 10.70
CA PHE A 161 -10.01 -38.92 11.62
C PHE A 161 -8.59 -38.70 11.06
N GLU A 162 -8.05 -39.64 10.28
CA GLU A 162 -6.76 -39.44 9.61
C GLU A 162 -6.77 -38.23 8.66
N THR A 163 -7.87 -38.04 7.91
CA THR A 163 -8.07 -36.85 7.08
C THR A 163 -8.13 -35.58 7.92
N VAL A 164 -8.86 -35.59 9.05
CA VAL A 164 -8.93 -34.43 9.97
C VAL A 164 -7.56 -34.10 10.58
N SER A 165 -6.79 -35.11 11.00
CA SER A 165 -5.44 -34.98 11.52
C SER A 165 -4.47 -34.45 10.46
N GLN A 166 -4.60 -34.91 9.21
CA GLN A 166 -3.82 -34.39 8.09
C GLN A 166 -4.12 -32.91 7.84
N VAL A 167 -5.41 -32.50 7.86
CA VAL A 167 -5.80 -31.10 7.72
C VAL A 167 -5.21 -30.25 8.84
N ARG A 168 -5.29 -30.70 10.11
CA ARG A 168 -4.62 -30.03 11.25
C ARG A 168 -3.12 -29.80 10.97
N LYS A 169 -2.41 -30.82 10.49
CA LYS A 169 -0.97 -30.69 10.16
C LYS A 169 -0.72 -29.69 9.03
N MET A 170 -1.59 -29.63 8.03
CA MET A 170 -1.47 -28.66 6.94
C MET A 170 -1.78 -27.23 7.41
N LEU A 171 -2.70 -27.06 8.36
CA LEU A 171 -3.04 -25.76 8.95
C LEU A 171 -1.88 -25.14 9.73
N ALA A 172 -0.90 -25.91 10.20
CA ALA A 172 0.29 -25.37 10.86
C ALA A 172 1.04 -24.34 9.97
N GLN A 173 1.04 -24.51 8.64
CA GLN A 173 1.61 -23.53 7.71
C GLN A 173 0.78 -22.23 7.66
N ALA A 174 -0.54 -22.35 7.75
CA ALA A 174 -1.44 -21.21 7.83
C ALA A 174 -1.29 -20.46 9.16
N ASP A 175 -1.06 -21.17 10.27
CA ASP A 175 -0.81 -20.57 11.58
C ASP A 175 0.52 -19.81 11.61
N GLU A 176 1.57 -20.33 10.96
CA GLU A 176 2.85 -19.62 10.81
C GLU A 176 2.69 -18.34 9.97
N ALA A 177 1.94 -18.41 8.87
CA ALA A 177 1.64 -17.24 8.05
C ALA A 177 0.86 -16.18 8.85
N LEU A 178 -0.17 -16.58 9.59
CA LEU A 178 -0.95 -15.69 10.44
C LEU A 178 -0.09 -15.03 11.52
N ALA A 179 0.83 -15.78 12.16
CA ALA A 179 1.76 -15.25 13.16
C ALA A 179 2.71 -14.18 12.58
N GLN A 180 2.94 -14.19 11.26
CA GLN A 180 3.74 -13.21 10.53
C GLN A 180 2.88 -12.12 9.86
N ALA A 181 1.56 -12.10 10.08
CA ALA A 181 0.59 -11.27 9.38
C ALA A 181 0.63 -11.43 7.84
N ALA A 182 1.06 -12.60 7.35
CA ALA A 182 1.09 -12.95 5.93
C ALA A 182 -0.28 -13.50 5.48
N TYR A 183 -1.33 -12.68 5.56
CA TYR A 183 -2.73 -13.12 5.34
C TYR A 183 -2.95 -13.80 3.97
N TYR A 184 -2.28 -13.34 2.92
CA TYR A 184 -2.40 -13.96 1.60
C TYR A 184 -1.77 -15.37 1.54
N ASP A 185 -0.72 -15.62 2.32
CA ASP A 185 -0.12 -16.95 2.42
C ASP A 185 -1.03 -17.91 3.21
N GLU A 186 -1.70 -17.41 4.25
CA GLU A 186 -2.78 -18.14 4.93
C GLU A 186 -3.92 -18.48 3.94
N ILE A 187 -4.45 -17.49 3.21
CA ILE A 187 -5.50 -17.69 2.19
C ILE A 187 -5.14 -18.79 1.21
N LYS A 188 -3.92 -18.74 0.64
CA LYS A 188 -3.43 -19.76 -0.30
C LYS A 188 -3.37 -21.14 0.34
N THR A 189 -2.93 -21.22 1.59
CA THR A 189 -2.81 -22.48 2.32
C THR A 189 -4.17 -23.09 2.62
N VAL A 190 -5.11 -22.30 3.16
CA VAL A 190 -6.47 -22.75 3.46
C VAL A 190 -7.21 -23.16 2.19
N ARG A 191 -7.14 -22.36 1.12
CA ARG A 191 -7.76 -22.71 -0.17
C ARG A 191 -7.18 -24.00 -0.75
N LYS A 192 -5.86 -24.18 -0.67
CA LYS A 192 -5.19 -25.43 -1.10
C LYS A 192 -5.68 -26.65 -0.30
N ILE A 193 -5.95 -26.50 1.00
CA ILE A 193 -6.54 -27.57 1.82
C ILE A 193 -7.96 -27.89 1.32
N MET A 194 -8.78 -26.86 1.11
CA MET A 194 -10.16 -27.02 0.66
C MET A 194 -10.27 -27.66 -0.73
N ASP A 195 -9.38 -27.30 -1.66
CA ASP A 195 -9.37 -27.82 -3.03
C ASP A 195 -8.70 -29.21 -3.14
N GLY A 196 -7.78 -29.52 -2.22
CA GLY A 196 -6.91 -30.69 -2.28
C GLY A 196 -7.33 -31.87 -1.40
N THR A 197 -8.30 -31.68 -0.52
CA THR A 197 -8.77 -32.69 0.45
C THR A 197 -10.24 -33.01 0.19
N ASP A 198 -10.59 -34.30 0.24
CA ASP A 198 -12.01 -34.69 0.21
C ASP A 198 -12.67 -34.37 1.57
N LEU A 199 -13.49 -33.32 1.57
CA LEU A 199 -14.23 -32.87 2.75
C LEU A 199 -15.68 -33.38 2.77
N SER A 200 -16.02 -34.34 1.91
CA SER A 200 -17.37 -34.88 1.79
C SER A 200 -17.85 -35.47 3.11
N GLY A 201 -18.92 -34.88 3.69
CA GLY A 201 -19.48 -35.31 4.97
C GLY A 201 -18.79 -34.72 6.22
N LEU A 202 -17.66 -34.01 6.06
CA LEU A 202 -16.96 -33.32 7.15
C LEU A 202 -17.45 -31.87 7.31
N THR A 203 -18.76 -31.69 7.53
CA THR A 203 -19.41 -30.37 7.52
C THR A 203 -18.75 -29.38 8.47
N SER A 204 -18.53 -29.75 9.74
CA SER A 204 -17.92 -28.85 10.73
C SER A 204 -16.49 -28.44 10.38
N LEU A 205 -15.72 -29.34 9.73
CA LEU A 205 -14.39 -29.03 9.25
C LEU A 205 -14.44 -28.07 8.05
N SER A 206 -15.35 -28.32 7.11
CA SER A 206 -15.58 -27.45 5.95
C SER A 206 -16.02 -26.05 6.38
N ASP A 207 -16.93 -25.96 7.35
CA ASP A 207 -17.43 -24.69 7.88
C ASP A 207 -16.31 -23.91 8.59
N TYR A 208 -15.47 -24.58 9.38
CA TYR A 208 -14.30 -23.96 10.00
C TYR A 208 -13.33 -23.40 8.94
N LEU A 209 -12.99 -24.18 7.92
CA LEU A 209 -12.08 -23.74 6.85
C LEU A 209 -12.66 -22.55 6.07
N ALA A 210 -13.96 -22.58 5.77
CA ALA A 210 -14.65 -21.48 5.11
C ALA A 210 -14.63 -20.20 5.98
N GLN A 211 -14.99 -20.29 7.26
CA GLN A 211 -14.95 -19.15 8.17
C GLN A 211 -13.54 -18.61 8.37
N ARG A 212 -12.53 -19.49 8.41
CA ARG A 212 -11.11 -19.09 8.49
C ARG A 212 -10.67 -18.37 7.21
N LEU A 213 -11.03 -18.89 6.04
CA LEU A 213 -10.76 -18.26 4.76
C LEU A 213 -11.41 -16.88 4.67
N ASP A 214 -12.67 -16.76 5.09
CA ASP A 214 -13.41 -15.50 5.12
C ASP A 214 -12.73 -14.47 6.03
N ARG A 215 -12.34 -14.86 7.25
CA ARG A 215 -11.58 -13.98 8.16
C ARG A 215 -10.26 -13.53 7.55
N ALA A 216 -9.47 -14.45 6.99
CA ALA A 216 -8.19 -14.12 6.38
C ALA A 216 -8.34 -13.15 5.19
N TRP A 217 -9.41 -13.27 4.39
CA TRP A 217 -9.73 -12.30 3.34
C TRP A 217 -10.13 -10.93 3.87
N GLN A 218 -10.87 -10.85 4.98
CA GLN A 218 -11.22 -9.58 5.62
C GLN A 218 -9.98 -8.85 6.17
N ASP A 219 -9.06 -9.60 6.79
CA ASP A 219 -7.80 -9.06 7.29
C ASP A 219 -6.90 -8.59 6.12
N TYR A 220 -6.77 -9.41 5.08
CA TYR A 220 -6.05 -9.05 3.86
C TYR A 220 -6.65 -7.79 3.19
N PHE A 221 -7.98 -7.72 3.05
CA PHE A 221 -8.66 -6.55 2.52
C PHE A 221 -8.32 -5.29 3.33
N SER A 222 -8.39 -5.37 4.66
CA SER A 222 -8.14 -4.24 5.56
C SER A 222 -6.74 -3.67 5.42
N GLU A 223 -5.73 -4.53 5.18
CA GLU A 223 -4.37 -4.10 4.89
C GLU A 223 -4.24 -3.52 3.47
N GLN A 224 -4.74 -4.23 2.47
CA GLN A 224 -4.54 -3.88 1.07
C GLN A 224 -5.29 -2.61 0.66
N ILE A 225 -6.48 -2.35 1.22
CA ILE A 225 -7.24 -1.14 0.86
C ILE A 225 -6.50 0.15 1.24
N LEU A 226 -5.69 0.13 2.31
CA LEU A 226 -4.84 1.26 2.68
C LEU A 226 -3.73 1.50 1.66
N LEU A 227 -3.09 0.42 1.20
CA LEU A 227 -2.06 0.48 0.16
C LEU A 227 -2.65 0.96 -1.17
N ILE A 228 -3.82 0.45 -1.56
CA ILE A 228 -4.54 0.87 -2.76
C ILE A 228 -4.85 2.37 -2.68
N ARG A 229 -5.40 2.87 -1.57
CA ARG A 229 -5.66 4.31 -1.39
C ARG A 229 -4.40 5.15 -1.52
N GLN A 230 -3.27 4.69 -0.97
CA GLN A 230 -1.98 5.37 -1.11
C GLN A 230 -1.48 5.36 -2.56
N GLU A 231 -1.55 4.21 -3.24
CA GLU A 231 -1.17 4.07 -4.64
C GLU A 231 -2.04 4.98 -5.53
N MET A 232 -3.35 5.03 -5.31
CA MET A 232 -4.28 5.91 -6.01
C MET A 232 -3.97 7.40 -5.77
N ALA A 233 -3.65 7.79 -4.54
CA ALA A 233 -3.25 9.16 -4.22
C ALA A 233 -1.98 9.59 -4.97
N LEU A 234 -1.06 8.65 -5.17
CA LEU A 234 0.18 8.82 -5.94
C LEU A 234 0.02 8.50 -7.43
N GLN A 235 -1.20 8.34 -7.95
CA GLN A 235 -1.45 8.00 -9.36
C GLN A 235 -0.77 6.69 -9.83
N ARG A 236 -0.39 5.80 -8.91
CA ARG A 236 0.19 4.47 -9.17
C ARG A 236 -0.90 3.46 -9.54
N THR A 237 -1.62 3.80 -10.60
CA THR A 237 -2.84 3.11 -11.01
C THR A 237 -2.61 1.70 -11.54
N TYR A 238 -1.43 1.41 -12.09
CA TYR A 238 -1.09 0.05 -12.50
C TYR A 238 -0.88 -0.85 -11.27
N ASP A 239 -0.10 -0.41 -10.29
CA ASP A 239 0.13 -1.19 -9.06
C ASP A 239 -1.18 -1.41 -8.29
N ALA A 240 -1.99 -0.35 -8.16
CA ALA A 240 -3.31 -0.44 -7.54
C ALA A 240 -4.21 -1.45 -8.27
N SER A 241 -4.20 -1.47 -9.62
CA SER A 241 -5.02 -2.38 -10.41
C SER A 241 -4.72 -3.86 -10.12
N LEU A 242 -3.45 -4.21 -9.94
CA LEU A 242 -3.03 -5.57 -9.63
C LEU A 242 -3.53 -6.03 -8.25
N ARG A 243 -3.58 -5.11 -7.27
CA ARG A 243 -4.14 -5.41 -5.94
C ARG A 243 -5.65 -5.49 -5.97
N ILE A 244 -6.30 -4.55 -6.66
CA ILE A 244 -7.75 -4.48 -6.79
C ILE A 244 -8.28 -5.74 -7.47
N GLU A 245 -7.68 -6.19 -8.58
CA GLU A 245 -8.09 -7.41 -9.29
C GLU A 245 -8.14 -8.62 -8.35
N ARG A 246 -7.09 -8.82 -7.55
CA ARG A 246 -7.02 -9.90 -6.57
C ARG A 246 -8.10 -9.81 -5.50
N LEU A 247 -8.46 -8.61 -5.04
CA LEU A 247 -9.51 -8.44 -4.04
C LEU A 247 -10.91 -8.62 -4.65
N LEU A 248 -11.13 -8.17 -5.88
CA LEU A 248 -12.43 -8.29 -6.55
C LEU A 248 -12.82 -9.74 -6.85
N ASP A 249 -11.85 -10.66 -6.97
CA ASP A 249 -12.12 -12.11 -7.04
C ASP A 249 -12.94 -12.61 -5.84
N TYR A 250 -12.82 -11.96 -4.68
CA TYR A 250 -13.47 -12.36 -3.44
C TYR A 250 -14.49 -11.32 -2.93
N PHE A 251 -14.30 -10.03 -3.23
CA PHE A 251 -15.18 -8.91 -2.89
C PHE A 251 -15.77 -8.23 -4.14
N PRO A 252 -16.49 -8.96 -5.02
CA PRO A 252 -16.86 -8.47 -6.36
C PRO A 252 -17.86 -7.30 -6.37
N GLN A 253 -18.47 -6.98 -5.22
CA GLN A 253 -19.48 -5.93 -5.07
C GLN A 253 -19.00 -4.77 -4.17
N ASP A 254 -17.72 -4.74 -3.79
CA ASP A 254 -17.20 -3.65 -2.98
C ASP A 254 -17.20 -2.34 -3.79
N PRO A 255 -17.93 -1.30 -3.34
CA PRO A 255 -18.13 -0.08 -4.13
C PRO A 255 -16.84 0.74 -4.29
N GLU A 256 -15.92 0.68 -3.33
CA GLU A 256 -14.67 1.43 -3.38
C GLU A 256 -13.67 0.77 -4.35
N LEU A 257 -13.53 -0.55 -4.29
CA LEU A 257 -12.70 -1.30 -5.24
C LEU A 257 -13.20 -1.12 -6.68
N LEU A 258 -14.51 -1.18 -6.92
CA LEU A 258 -15.08 -0.95 -8.24
C LEU A 258 -14.85 0.47 -8.74
N ALA A 259 -14.94 1.47 -7.86
CA ALA A 259 -14.65 2.86 -8.20
C ALA A 259 -13.16 3.05 -8.57
N PHE A 260 -12.23 2.49 -7.79
CA PHE A 260 -10.81 2.54 -8.12
C PHE A 260 -10.48 1.75 -9.39
N GLN A 261 -11.09 0.58 -9.60
CA GLN A 261 -10.91 -0.20 -10.82
C GLN A 261 -11.30 0.60 -12.08
N ALA A 262 -12.39 1.37 -12.01
CA ALA A 262 -12.81 2.22 -13.12
C ALA A 262 -11.76 3.28 -13.45
N VAL A 263 -11.21 3.97 -12.44
CA VAL A 263 -10.12 4.95 -12.62
C VAL A 263 -8.86 4.28 -13.18
N CYS A 264 -8.47 3.12 -12.64
CA CYS A 264 -7.32 2.36 -13.12
C CYS A 264 -7.46 1.96 -14.60
N SER A 265 -8.66 1.55 -15.01
CA SER A 265 -8.96 1.14 -16.39
C SER A 265 -8.96 2.33 -17.35
N GLU A 266 -9.43 3.50 -16.91
CA GLU A 266 -9.37 4.74 -17.68
C GLU A 266 -7.92 5.21 -17.88
N LYS A 267 -7.08 5.11 -16.84
CA LYS A 267 -5.69 5.55 -16.86
C LYS A 267 -4.74 4.57 -17.56
N ASN A 268 -5.07 3.28 -17.57
CA ASN A 268 -4.29 2.22 -18.24
C ASN A 268 -5.13 1.49 -19.30
N PRO A 269 -5.59 2.18 -20.35
CA PRO A 269 -6.46 1.58 -21.37
C PRO A 269 -5.72 0.54 -22.23
N GLU A 270 -4.40 0.68 -22.35
CA GLU A 270 -3.58 -0.20 -23.15
C GLU A 270 -3.09 -1.41 -22.33
N PRO A 271 -2.98 -2.60 -22.94
CA PRO A 271 -2.36 -3.74 -22.29
C PRO A 271 -0.93 -3.42 -21.86
N VAL A 272 -0.56 -3.82 -20.65
CA VAL A 272 0.80 -3.67 -20.14
C VAL A 272 1.62 -4.91 -20.50
N VAL A 273 2.83 -4.69 -21.01
CA VAL A 273 3.82 -5.72 -21.33
C VAL A 273 5.06 -5.53 -20.48
N THR A 274 5.87 -6.58 -20.33
CA THR A 274 7.17 -6.45 -19.68
C THR A 274 8.22 -5.99 -20.69
N TRP A 275 8.86 -4.86 -20.40
CA TRP A 275 10.03 -4.36 -21.11
C TRP A 275 11.29 -4.95 -20.48
N TRP A 276 12.12 -5.60 -21.29
CA TRP A 276 13.33 -6.33 -20.85
C TRP A 276 14.64 -5.68 -21.27
N ASP A 277 14.60 -4.65 -22.11
CA ASP A 277 15.79 -3.98 -22.62
C ASP A 277 16.23 -2.83 -21.70
N PRO A 278 17.47 -2.32 -21.81
CA PRO A 278 17.89 -1.13 -21.09
C PRO A 278 16.93 0.05 -21.28
N VAL A 279 16.60 0.73 -20.19
CA VAL A 279 15.73 1.92 -20.19
C VAL A 279 16.56 3.16 -20.52
N GLU A 280 16.04 4.00 -21.41
CA GLU A 280 16.69 5.26 -21.77
C GLU A 280 16.65 6.25 -20.60
N HIS A 281 17.76 6.94 -20.34
CA HIS A 281 17.85 8.00 -19.35
C HIS A 281 18.33 9.29 -20.02
N LEU A 282 17.59 10.38 -19.87
CA LEU A 282 17.96 11.70 -20.37
C LEU A 282 18.32 12.61 -19.20
N ALA A 283 19.51 13.21 -19.25
CA ALA A 283 19.99 14.10 -18.22
C ALA A 283 19.78 15.56 -18.63
N VAL A 284 19.15 16.33 -17.76
CA VAL A 284 18.78 17.74 -17.95
C VAL A 284 19.39 18.55 -16.81
N ARG A 285 20.24 19.52 -17.15
CA ARG A 285 20.73 20.50 -16.18
C ARG A 285 19.70 21.62 -15.99
N PRO A 286 19.80 22.46 -14.95
CA PRO A 286 18.94 23.63 -14.81
C PRO A 286 18.87 24.47 -16.10
N LEU A 287 17.68 24.97 -16.41
CA LEU A 287 17.37 25.58 -17.70
C LEU A 287 17.66 27.08 -17.69
N ILE A 288 18.05 27.60 -18.86
CA ILE A 288 18.09 29.03 -19.12
C ILE A 288 16.65 29.51 -19.31
N ALA A 289 16.16 30.27 -18.33
CA ALA A 289 14.85 30.90 -18.34
C ALA A 289 14.92 32.33 -18.92
N ASP A 290 16.03 33.04 -18.70
CA ASP A 290 16.30 34.35 -19.29
C ASP A 290 17.47 34.27 -20.30
N ALA A 291 17.12 34.02 -21.56
CA ALA A 291 18.07 34.00 -22.66
C ALA A 291 18.78 35.34 -22.89
N GLY A 292 18.07 36.45 -22.63
CA GLY A 292 18.59 37.80 -22.82
C GLY A 292 19.75 38.08 -21.87
N ARG A 293 19.65 37.61 -20.63
CA ARG A 293 20.75 37.65 -19.67
C ARG A 293 21.84 36.62 -19.95
N ALA A 294 21.46 35.38 -20.25
CA ALA A 294 22.43 34.29 -20.47
C ALA A 294 23.36 34.52 -21.67
N PHE A 295 22.93 35.32 -22.65
CA PHE A 295 23.66 35.57 -23.89
C PHE A 295 23.92 37.08 -24.12
N ASP A 296 24.17 37.83 -23.04
CA ASP A 296 24.42 39.28 -23.07
C ASP A 296 25.89 39.69 -23.41
N GLY A 297 26.76 38.71 -23.67
CA GLY A 297 28.17 38.89 -23.98
C GLY A 297 29.10 38.87 -22.76
N ASP A 298 28.60 38.55 -21.57
CA ASP A 298 29.41 38.44 -20.36
C ASP A 298 30.35 37.22 -20.35
N LEU A 299 31.07 37.05 -19.23
CA LEU A 299 32.02 35.96 -19.04
C LEU A 299 31.36 34.59 -18.82
N TYR A 300 30.06 34.54 -18.51
CA TYR A 300 29.30 33.32 -18.22
C TYR A 300 28.64 32.74 -19.48
N GLN A 301 28.34 33.58 -20.48
CA GLN A 301 27.70 33.19 -21.74
C GLN A 301 28.29 31.92 -22.36
N ALA A 302 29.62 31.82 -22.46
CA ALA A 302 30.26 30.66 -23.09
C ALA A 302 29.98 29.35 -22.33
N ALA A 303 29.97 29.39 -21.00
CA ALA A 303 29.69 28.22 -20.17
C ALA A 303 28.19 27.84 -20.24
N ALA A 304 27.30 28.85 -20.21
CA ALA A 304 25.86 28.66 -20.35
C ALA A 304 25.50 28.02 -21.69
N ASP A 305 26.01 28.57 -22.79
CA ASP A 305 25.75 28.04 -24.14
C ASP A 305 26.29 26.62 -24.33
N GLN A 306 27.42 26.27 -23.70
CA GLN A 306 28.03 24.95 -23.80
C GLN A 306 27.34 23.87 -22.96
N SER A 307 26.64 24.25 -21.89
CA SER A 307 26.20 23.28 -20.87
C SER A 307 24.70 23.15 -20.71
N LEU A 308 23.92 24.16 -21.11
CA LEU A 308 22.54 24.30 -20.68
C LEU A 308 21.57 24.34 -21.86
N LEU A 309 20.32 23.97 -21.59
CA LEU A 309 19.19 24.11 -22.50
C LEU A 309 18.38 25.37 -22.17
N LEU A 310 17.68 25.89 -23.16
CA LEU A 310 16.62 26.87 -22.96
C LEU A 310 15.31 26.17 -22.52
N ILE A 311 14.43 26.93 -21.86
CA ILE A 311 13.09 26.44 -21.51
C ILE A 311 12.29 25.98 -22.73
N SER A 312 12.39 26.70 -23.85
CA SER A 312 11.71 26.39 -25.12
C SER A 312 12.21 25.09 -25.73
N GLU A 313 13.51 24.84 -25.64
CA GLU A 313 14.14 23.63 -26.16
C GLU A 313 13.73 22.40 -25.34
N PHE A 314 13.68 22.50 -24.01
CA PHE A 314 13.24 21.40 -23.18
C PHE A 314 11.76 21.07 -23.42
N ALA A 315 10.90 22.08 -23.54
CA ALA A 315 9.49 21.89 -23.90
C ALA A 315 9.33 21.16 -25.24
N GLY A 316 10.04 21.60 -26.30
CA GLY A 316 9.99 20.92 -27.59
C GLY A 316 10.55 19.49 -27.55
N ILE A 317 11.53 19.21 -26.68
CA ILE A 317 12.02 17.84 -26.47
C ILE A 317 10.91 16.96 -25.90
N LEU A 318 10.17 17.42 -24.89
CA LEU A 318 9.06 16.66 -24.32
C LEU A 318 7.98 16.36 -25.36
N GLU A 319 7.61 17.33 -26.19
CA GLU A 319 6.66 17.15 -27.29
C GLU A 319 7.11 16.04 -28.26
N GLN A 320 8.35 16.10 -28.74
CA GLN A 320 8.84 15.10 -29.69
C GLN A 320 9.10 13.73 -29.04
N LEU A 321 9.44 13.67 -27.76
CA LEU A 321 9.49 12.40 -27.01
C LEU A 321 8.11 11.76 -26.95
N TYR A 322 7.08 12.56 -26.63
CA TYR A 322 5.70 12.09 -26.59
C TYR A 322 5.21 11.59 -27.96
N GLU A 323 5.41 12.39 -29.03
CA GLU A 323 5.12 11.99 -30.41
C GLU A 323 5.91 10.75 -30.84
N GLY A 324 7.14 10.60 -30.34
CA GLY A 324 8.02 9.45 -30.54
C GLY A 324 7.58 8.19 -29.78
N GLY A 325 6.49 8.25 -29.00
CA GLY A 325 5.93 7.13 -28.24
C GLY A 325 6.71 6.81 -26.97
N TYR A 326 7.50 7.74 -26.43
CA TYR A 326 8.13 7.56 -25.13
C TYR A 326 7.12 7.74 -23.99
N VAL A 327 7.40 7.08 -22.86
CA VAL A 327 6.62 7.18 -21.62
C VAL A 327 7.56 7.19 -20.43
N LEU A 328 7.29 8.04 -19.44
CA LEU A 328 8.05 8.09 -18.21
C LEU A 328 7.80 6.83 -17.38
N VAL A 329 8.88 6.28 -16.85
CA VAL A 329 8.86 5.19 -15.88
C VAL A 329 9.72 5.55 -14.68
N ASP A 330 9.40 4.99 -13.51
CA ASP A 330 10.17 5.23 -12.30
C ASP A 330 11.48 4.44 -12.33
N SER A 331 12.62 5.11 -12.13
CA SER A 331 13.95 4.48 -12.15
C SER A 331 14.15 3.41 -11.08
N ARG A 332 13.34 3.40 -10.02
CA ARG A 332 13.34 2.38 -8.98
C ARG A 332 12.70 1.07 -9.45
N SER A 333 11.93 1.11 -10.54
CA SER A 333 11.11 -0.03 -10.99
C SER A 333 11.94 -1.20 -11.52
N PHE A 334 13.13 -0.96 -12.07
CA PHE A 334 14.00 -2.01 -12.62
C PHE A 334 15.12 -2.45 -11.65
N VAL A 335 15.23 -1.85 -10.47
CA VAL A 335 16.22 -2.20 -9.44
C VAL A 335 15.56 -3.10 -8.39
N THR A 336 16.06 -4.31 -8.20
CA THR A 336 15.56 -5.22 -7.14
C THR A 336 16.26 -4.99 -5.80
N GLY A 337 15.73 -5.59 -4.72
CA GLY A 337 16.28 -5.46 -3.37
C GLY A 337 17.72 -5.98 -3.21
N GLU A 338 18.10 -6.99 -3.99
CA GLU A 338 19.49 -7.51 -4.10
C GLU A 338 20.31 -6.76 -5.18
N SER A 339 19.78 -5.65 -5.68
CA SER A 339 20.34 -4.85 -6.78
C SER A 339 20.54 -5.63 -8.09
N GLY A 340 19.67 -6.60 -8.32
CA GLY A 340 19.49 -7.23 -9.62
C GLY A 340 18.65 -6.35 -10.54
N LEU A 341 18.75 -6.63 -11.84
CA LEU A 341 17.87 -6.05 -12.85
C LEU A 341 16.59 -6.89 -12.96
N ARG A 342 15.46 -6.23 -13.17
CA ARG A 342 14.21 -6.88 -13.60
C ARG A 342 13.57 -6.11 -14.75
N GLY A 343 12.80 -6.83 -15.56
CA GLY A 343 11.93 -6.19 -16.55
C GLY A 343 10.89 -5.31 -15.87
N ILE A 344 10.48 -4.25 -16.55
CA ILE A 344 9.49 -3.29 -16.02
C ILE A 344 8.17 -3.38 -16.77
N PRO A 345 7.04 -3.14 -16.09
CA PRO A 345 5.78 -2.96 -16.79
C PRO A 345 5.85 -1.70 -17.65
N CYS A 346 5.38 -1.81 -18.89
CA CYS A 346 5.33 -0.72 -19.85
C CYS A 346 4.06 -0.88 -20.72
N PRO A 347 3.30 0.19 -20.98
CA PRO A 347 2.18 0.12 -21.92
C PRO A 347 2.63 -0.37 -23.30
N ARG A 348 1.87 -1.29 -23.88
CA ARG A 348 2.18 -1.87 -25.19
C ARG A 348 2.35 -0.77 -26.24
N GLY A 349 3.47 -0.80 -26.96
CA GLY A 349 3.78 0.16 -28.02
C GLY A 349 4.47 1.46 -27.55
N LYS A 350 4.58 1.70 -26.23
CA LYS A 350 5.37 2.81 -25.68
C LYS A 350 6.81 2.36 -25.41
N LYS A 351 7.73 3.34 -25.29
CA LYS A 351 9.15 3.14 -24.97
C LYS A 351 9.46 3.77 -23.61
N PRO A 352 9.99 3.02 -22.63
CA PRO A 352 10.24 3.56 -21.30
C PRO A 352 11.41 4.56 -21.32
N LEU A 353 11.26 5.63 -20.55
CA LEU A 353 12.21 6.72 -20.43
C LEU A 353 12.26 7.20 -18.97
N VAL A 354 13.45 7.60 -18.52
CA VAL A 354 13.63 8.33 -17.26
C VAL A 354 14.24 9.70 -17.57
N ILE A 355 13.67 10.76 -16.99
CA ILE A 355 14.27 12.10 -17.01
C ILE A 355 14.97 12.34 -15.67
N VAL A 356 16.24 12.72 -15.75
CA VAL A 356 17.08 13.00 -14.59
C VAL A 356 17.47 14.48 -14.62
N LEU A 357 16.93 15.25 -13.69
CA LEU A 357 17.40 16.60 -13.41
C LEU A 357 18.70 16.48 -12.62
N GLU A 358 19.82 16.78 -13.27
CA GLU A 358 21.15 16.62 -12.69
C GLU A 358 21.85 17.94 -12.46
N ASP A 359 22.99 17.86 -11.77
CA ASP A 359 23.78 19.04 -11.44
C ASP A 359 22.91 20.09 -10.72
N PHE A 360 22.00 19.59 -9.88
CA PHE A 360 20.88 20.36 -9.36
C PHE A 360 21.32 21.11 -8.10
N TYR A 361 21.92 22.27 -8.32
CA TYR A 361 22.20 23.27 -7.32
C TYR A 361 21.99 24.66 -7.90
N CYS A 362 21.78 25.60 -7.00
CA CYS A 362 21.70 27.02 -7.33
C CYS A 362 22.95 27.74 -6.82
N SER A 363 23.40 28.73 -7.58
CA SER A 363 24.43 29.67 -7.16
C SER A 363 24.22 31.01 -7.85
N LEU A 364 24.77 32.08 -7.29
CA LEU A 364 24.68 33.43 -7.88
C LEU A 364 25.26 33.53 -9.30
N PRO A 365 26.40 32.87 -9.63
CA PRO A 365 26.91 32.82 -11.01
C PRO A 365 25.95 32.13 -11.99
N ARG A 366 25.20 31.13 -11.52
CA ARG A 366 24.14 30.51 -12.32
C ARG A 366 22.96 31.46 -12.53
N ALA A 367 22.63 32.29 -11.55
CA ALA A 367 21.63 33.34 -11.71
C ALA A 367 22.04 34.36 -12.79
N GLU A 368 23.33 34.74 -12.86
CA GLU A 368 23.84 35.55 -13.98
C GLU A 368 23.74 34.82 -15.33
N SER A 369 23.82 33.48 -15.35
CA SER A 369 23.58 32.68 -16.56
C SER A 369 22.09 32.56 -16.94
N GLY A 370 21.20 33.38 -16.38
CA GLY A 370 19.76 33.38 -16.70
C GLY A 370 18.98 32.19 -16.12
N LEU A 371 19.49 31.52 -15.10
CA LEU A 371 18.84 30.39 -14.43
C LEU A 371 18.06 30.87 -13.20
N ALA A 372 17.06 30.09 -12.79
CA ALA A 372 16.44 30.26 -11.48
C ALA A 372 17.49 30.13 -10.36
N TRP A 373 17.56 31.14 -9.50
CA TRP A 373 18.53 31.19 -8.40
C TRP A 373 18.05 30.45 -7.15
N ARG A 374 16.74 30.19 -7.06
CA ARG A 374 16.13 29.28 -6.08
C ARG A 374 14.82 28.74 -6.62
N LEU A 375 14.27 27.74 -5.93
CA LEU A 375 12.89 27.31 -6.12
C LEU A 375 12.00 27.87 -5.01
N ASP A 376 10.72 28.05 -5.28
CA ASP A 376 9.71 28.34 -4.27
C ASP A 376 8.42 27.55 -4.55
N LEU A 377 7.41 27.73 -3.71
CA LEU A 377 6.06 27.20 -3.88
C LEU A 377 5.08 28.33 -4.14
N ASN A 378 4.30 28.20 -5.20
CA ASN A 378 3.19 29.10 -5.47
C ASN A 378 2.01 28.87 -4.51
N GLU A 379 0.94 29.66 -4.63
CA GLU A 379 -0.26 29.57 -3.78
C GLU A 379 -0.96 28.19 -3.84
N LYS A 380 -0.73 27.40 -4.89
CA LYS A 380 -1.26 26.04 -5.08
C LYS A 380 -0.31 24.96 -4.55
N GLY A 381 0.82 25.33 -3.96
CA GLY A 381 1.85 24.40 -3.50
C GLY A 381 2.55 23.65 -4.64
N GLN A 382 2.64 24.27 -5.82
CA GLN A 382 3.43 23.79 -6.95
C GLN A 382 4.78 24.51 -6.97
N VAL A 383 5.81 23.81 -7.44
CA VAL A 383 7.18 24.35 -7.49
C VAL A 383 7.30 25.37 -8.63
N GLU A 384 7.89 26.52 -8.32
CA GLU A 384 8.25 27.57 -9.27
C GLU A 384 9.75 27.90 -9.18
N GLY A 385 10.34 28.32 -10.30
CA GLY A 385 11.68 28.87 -10.32
C GLY A 385 11.63 30.38 -10.07
N VAL A 386 12.59 30.90 -9.33
CA VAL A 386 12.71 32.34 -9.04
C VAL A 386 13.94 32.91 -9.74
N LEU A 387 13.76 33.92 -10.58
CA LEU A 387 14.83 34.73 -11.15
C LEU A 387 15.16 35.89 -10.22
N LEU A 388 16.45 36.24 -10.13
CA LEU A 388 16.95 37.38 -9.36
C LEU A 388 17.53 38.42 -10.31
N HIS A 389 16.89 39.57 -10.44
CA HIS A 389 17.39 40.66 -11.26
C HIS A 389 18.55 41.41 -10.58
N ARG A 390 19.37 42.12 -11.37
CA ARG A 390 20.53 42.89 -10.87
C ARG A 390 20.16 44.04 -9.94
N ASP A 391 18.90 44.49 -9.97
CA ASP A 391 18.36 45.50 -9.04
C ASP A 391 17.86 44.89 -7.71
N GLY A 392 17.95 43.56 -7.55
CA GLY A 392 17.50 42.83 -6.37
C GLY A 392 16.03 42.42 -6.41
N SER A 393 15.28 42.76 -7.46
CA SER A 393 13.91 42.28 -7.63
C SER A 393 13.87 40.81 -8.05
N GLU A 394 12.76 40.15 -7.76
CA GLU A 394 12.54 38.73 -8.05
C GLU A 394 11.29 38.53 -8.91
N GLU A 395 11.38 37.57 -9.82
CA GLU A 395 10.26 37.11 -10.64
C GLU A 395 10.15 35.59 -10.53
N SER A 396 8.94 35.09 -10.32
CA SER A 396 8.68 33.66 -10.17
C SER A 396 7.75 33.14 -11.27
N ASP A 397 8.08 31.97 -11.82
CA ASP A 397 7.19 31.24 -12.73
C ASP A 397 7.50 29.73 -12.68
N ARG A 398 6.48 28.88 -12.90
CA ARG A 398 6.69 27.41 -12.98
C ARG A 398 7.64 27.03 -14.11
N SER A 399 7.56 27.72 -15.24
CA SER A 399 8.38 27.46 -16.43
C SER A 399 9.86 27.80 -16.25
N TYR A 400 10.22 28.55 -15.21
CA TYR A 400 11.63 28.88 -14.92
C TYR A 400 12.43 27.69 -14.38
N SER A 401 11.80 26.53 -14.22
CA SER A 401 12.45 25.27 -13.84
C SER A 401 11.98 24.11 -14.72
N ALA A 402 12.87 23.16 -14.99
CA ALA A 402 12.51 21.90 -15.65
C ALA A 402 11.43 21.11 -14.88
N ILE A 403 11.32 21.33 -13.57
CA ILE A 403 10.27 20.74 -12.73
C ILE A 403 8.90 21.18 -13.20
N GLY A 404 8.65 22.49 -13.27
CA GLY A 404 7.35 23.02 -13.67
C GLY A 404 6.99 22.67 -15.10
N ILE A 405 7.95 22.77 -16.03
CA ILE A 405 7.73 22.37 -17.44
C ILE A 405 7.34 20.89 -17.56
N LEU A 406 8.02 19.99 -16.84
CA LEU A 406 7.70 18.56 -16.89
C LEU A 406 6.34 18.27 -16.25
N GLU A 407 6.03 18.90 -15.11
CA GLU A 407 4.74 18.74 -14.45
C GLU A 407 3.59 19.27 -15.33
N ASP A 408 3.71 20.46 -15.91
CA ASP A 408 2.72 21.03 -16.84
C ASP A 408 2.50 20.09 -18.04
N PHE A 409 3.59 19.50 -18.56
CA PHE A 409 3.50 18.55 -19.67
C PHE A 409 2.75 17.27 -19.26
N ILE A 410 3.01 16.72 -18.07
CA ILE A 410 2.28 15.54 -17.56
C ILE A 410 0.81 15.88 -17.27
N GLU A 411 0.53 17.06 -16.74
CA GLU A 411 -0.84 17.55 -16.51
C GLU A 411 -1.64 17.64 -17.83
N GLY A 412 -0.99 18.06 -18.92
CA GLY A 412 -1.58 18.08 -20.27
C GLY A 412 -1.60 16.73 -21.00
N HIS A 413 -0.66 15.84 -20.69
CA HIS A 413 -0.45 14.55 -21.34
C HIS A 413 -0.30 13.43 -20.29
N PRO A 414 -1.38 13.05 -19.58
CA PRO A 414 -1.28 12.09 -18.48
C PRO A 414 -0.80 10.70 -18.93
N ASP A 415 -0.98 10.31 -20.19
CA ASP A 415 -0.47 9.05 -20.75
C ASP A 415 1.05 9.07 -21.06
N PHE A 416 1.72 10.22 -20.88
CA PHE A 416 3.18 10.32 -20.86
C PHE A 416 3.78 9.85 -19.53
N SER A 417 2.99 9.79 -18.45
CA SER A 417 3.41 9.32 -17.12
C SER A 417 2.83 7.94 -16.83
N PHE A 418 3.64 6.89 -16.90
CA PHE A 418 3.16 5.56 -16.56
C PHE A 418 3.22 5.32 -15.05
N ASN A 419 2.12 4.84 -14.47
CA ASN A 419 2.02 4.48 -13.05
C ASN A 419 2.47 5.62 -12.11
N GLY A 420 2.18 6.86 -12.47
CA GLY A 420 2.52 8.06 -11.68
C GLY A 420 3.99 8.48 -11.77
N ALA A 421 4.79 7.89 -12.67
CA ALA A 421 6.20 8.22 -12.82
C ALA A 421 6.41 9.68 -13.26
N THR A 422 7.32 10.38 -12.59
CA THR A 422 7.79 11.71 -12.98
C THR A 422 9.28 11.66 -13.29
N GLY A 423 10.09 12.54 -12.68
CA GLY A 423 11.54 12.60 -12.88
C GLY A 423 12.33 12.29 -11.61
N VAL A 424 13.64 12.27 -11.78
CA VAL A 424 14.61 12.15 -10.69
C VAL A 424 15.36 13.47 -10.53
N ILE A 425 15.61 13.92 -9.30
CA ILE A 425 16.42 15.10 -9.01
C ILE A 425 17.70 14.66 -8.30
N ALA A 426 18.84 14.78 -8.98
CA ALA A 426 20.16 14.52 -8.44
C ALA A 426 20.75 15.79 -7.82
N LEU A 427 20.65 15.88 -6.49
CA LEU A 427 20.97 17.06 -5.69
C LEU A 427 22.48 17.21 -5.46
N VAL A 428 22.95 18.45 -5.48
CA VAL A 428 24.30 18.83 -5.04
C VAL A 428 24.16 19.75 -3.82
N GLY A 429 24.81 19.38 -2.71
CA GLY A 429 24.55 19.98 -1.40
C GLY A 429 25.44 21.17 -1.01
N GLN A 430 26.56 21.42 -1.70
CA GLN A 430 27.59 22.36 -1.22
C GLN A 430 27.13 23.82 -1.08
N TYR A 431 26.06 24.23 -1.76
CA TYR A 431 25.51 25.59 -1.72
C TYR A 431 24.14 25.68 -1.04
N GLY A 432 23.70 24.60 -0.38
CA GLY A 432 22.32 24.47 0.11
C GLY A 432 21.46 23.61 -0.80
N ILE A 433 20.17 23.58 -0.50
CA ILE A 433 19.18 22.75 -1.20
C ILE A 433 18.14 23.67 -1.82
N PHE A 434 17.88 23.52 -3.12
CA PHE A 434 16.90 24.33 -3.86
C PHE A 434 17.11 25.86 -3.78
N GLY A 435 18.35 26.30 -3.53
CA GLY A 435 18.71 27.72 -3.36
C GLY A 435 18.72 28.21 -1.92
N TYR A 436 18.53 27.33 -0.95
CA TYR A 436 18.53 27.66 0.48
C TYR A 436 19.69 26.98 1.22
N PRO A 437 20.71 27.74 1.66
CA PRO A 437 21.68 27.24 2.61
C PRO A 437 20.99 26.85 3.92
N VAL A 438 21.16 25.62 4.38
CA VAL A 438 20.57 25.11 5.64
C VAL A 438 21.57 25.15 6.80
N ALA A 439 22.84 25.49 6.51
CA ALA A 439 23.94 25.62 7.45
C ALA A 439 24.93 26.71 7.03
N ASP A 440 25.76 27.13 7.98
CA ASP A 440 26.80 28.15 7.81
C ASP A 440 27.83 27.79 6.75
N VAL A 441 28.29 26.53 6.72
CA VAL A 441 29.26 26.04 5.73
C VAL A 441 28.78 26.23 4.29
N GLN A 442 27.48 26.04 4.03
CA GLN A 442 26.88 26.21 2.71
C GLN A 442 26.73 27.69 2.33
N ASP A 443 26.29 28.54 3.27
CA ASP A 443 26.18 29.99 3.03
C ASP A 443 27.57 30.61 2.77
N LEU A 444 28.59 30.19 3.53
CA LEU A 444 29.97 30.59 3.29
C LEU A 444 30.49 30.14 1.93
N ALA A 445 30.17 28.90 1.50
CA ALA A 445 30.55 28.42 0.17
C ALA A 445 29.87 29.23 -0.94
N LEU A 446 28.58 29.51 -0.81
CA LEU A 446 27.80 30.32 -1.76
C LEU A 446 28.38 31.74 -1.89
N ARG A 447 28.67 32.40 -0.77
CA ARG A 447 29.24 33.77 -0.76
C ARG A 447 30.65 33.82 -1.35
N ARG A 448 31.48 32.80 -1.07
CA ARG A 448 32.84 32.71 -1.64
C ARG A 448 32.81 32.51 -3.15
N ASP A 449 31.91 31.66 -3.65
CA ASP A 449 31.71 31.44 -5.08
C ASP A 449 31.35 32.76 -5.80
N ALA A 450 30.45 33.55 -5.21
CA ALA A 450 30.08 34.87 -5.71
C ALA A 450 31.23 35.89 -5.68
N ALA A 451 31.93 36.01 -4.55
CA ALA A 451 33.01 36.98 -4.37
C ALA A 451 34.20 36.76 -5.32
N GLY A 452 34.43 35.51 -5.73
CA GLY A 452 35.53 35.13 -6.62
C GLY A 452 35.42 35.61 -8.07
N MET A 453 34.28 36.17 -8.49
CA MET A 453 34.00 36.37 -9.93
C MET A 453 33.66 37.79 -10.37
N GLY A 454 33.64 38.77 -9.47
CA GLY A 454 33.53 40.20 -9.85
C GLY A 454 32.21 40.59 -10.55
N ALA A 455 31.16 39.79 -10.39
CA ALA A 455 29.82 40.08 -10.92
C ALA A 455 29.08 41.11 -10.05
N ASP A 456 28.27 41.96 -10.69
CA ASP A 456 27.33 42.89 -10.04
C ASP A 456 26.13 42.12 -9.46
N ILE A 457 26.40 41.33 -8.43
CA ILE A 457 25.38 40.53 -7.75
C ILE A 457 24.79 41.35 -6.61
N PRO A 458 23.45 41.40 -6.45
CA PRO A 458 22.81 42.04 -5.30
C PRO A 458 23.36 41.50 -3.98
N GLU A 459 23.52 42.38 -2.99
CA GLU A 459 23.92 41.96 -1.64
C GLU A 459 22.80 41.11 -1.03
N LEU A 460 23.06 39.80 -0.84
CA LEU A 460 22.11 38.91 -0.21
C LEU A 460 22.13 39.08 1.32
N PRO A 461 20.96 39.15 1.98
CA PRO A 461 20.88 39.20 3.43
C PRO A 461 21.55 37.96 4.06
N PRO A 462 21.95 38.04 5.35
CA PRO A 462 22.38 36.86 6.09
C PRO A 462 21.31 35.76 6.05
N ALA A 463 21.73 34.51 5.86
CA ALA A 463 20.81 33.38 5.79
C ALA A 463 20.12 33.12 7.15
N ASP A 464 18.80 33.00 7.14
CA ASP A 464 18.05 32.43 8.25
C ASP A 464 17.94 30.91 8.05
N PHE A 465 18.83 30.16 8.69
CA PHE A 465 18.88 28.71 8.53
C PHE A 465 17.61 28.00 9.02
N THR A 466 16.86 28.58 9.97
CA THR A 466 15.62 27.96 10.46
C THR A 466 14.52 28.10 9.42
N ALA A 467 14.34 29.31 8.87
CA ALA A 467 13.39 29.54 7.79
C ALA A 467 13.75 28.74 6.53
N ASN A 468 15.05 28.69 6.19
CA ASN A 468 15.55 27.92 5.05
C ASN A 468 15.23 26.42 5.18
N ARG A 469 15.44 25.82 6.36
CA ARG A 469 15.08 24.41 6.60
C ARG A 469 13.59 24.15 6.40
N GLN A 470 12.73 25.01 6.95
CA GLN A 470 11.27 24.89 6.77
C GLN A 470 10.87 25.00 5.29
N LYS A 471 11.51 25.88 4.54
CA LYS A 471 11.26 26.05 3.11
C LYS A 471 11.69 24.81 2.31
N VAL A 472 12.86 24.27 2.61
CA VAL A 472 13.36 23.02 2.00
C VAL A 472 12.42 21.85 2.30
N GLU A 473 11.99 21.69 3.55
CA GLU A 473 11.02 20.64 3.95
C GLU A 473 9.71 20.75 3.14
N ALA A 474 9.20 21.98 2.98
CA ALA A 474 7.98 22.22 2.20
C ALA A 474 8.16 21.85 0.71
N ILE A 475 9.27 22.25 0.09
CA ILE A 475 9.56 21.95 -1.32
C ILE A 475 9.75 20.44 -1.52
N VAL A 476 10.53 19.77 -0.67
CA VAL A 476 10.71 18.31 -0.74
C VAL A 476 9.37 17.59 -0.60
N THR A 477 8.53 18.01 0.35
CA THR A 477 7.20 17.43 0.53
C THR A 477 6.32 17.59 -0.72
N ALA A 478 6.35 18.78 -1.34
CA ALA A 478 5.60 19.07 -2.57
C ALA A 478 6.09 18.25 -3.78
N LEU A 479 7.38 17.94 -3.85
CA LEU A 479 7.99 17.11 -4.90
C LEU A 479 7.65 15.63 -4.69
N ILE A 480 7.78 15.12 -3.46
CA ILE A 480 7.48 13.71 -3.14
C ILE A 480 6.00 13.41 -3.35
N SER A 481 5.08 14.31 -3.00
CA SER A 481 3.64 14.12 -3.24
C SER A 481 3.27 14.06 -4.73
N ARG A 482 4.18 14.49 -5.61
CA ARG A 482 4.11 14.40 -7.07
C ARG A 482 5.08 13.35 -7.65
N ASN A 483 5.46 12.36 -6.83
CA ASN A 483 6.31 11.22 -7.19
C ASN A 483 7.74 11.54 -7.65
N TRP A 484 8.25 12.77 -7.48
CA TRP A 484 9.65 13.05 -7.77
C TRP A 484 10.55 12.18 -6.88
N SER A 485 11.57 11.58 -7.50
CA SER A 485 12.57 10.81 -6.76
C SER A 485 13.79 11.68 -6.47
N MET A 486 14.26 11.66 -5.23
CA MET A 486 15.51 12.34 -4.85
C MET A 486 16.69 11.39 -5.01
N ALA A 487 17.80 11.91 -5.52
CA ALA A 487 19.04 11.17 -5.72
C ALA A 487 20.25 12.06 -5.42
N SER A 488 21.42 11.45 -5.29
CA SER A 488 22.66 12.17 -5.01
C SER A 488 23.41 12.52 -6.30
N GLY A 489 23.73 13.80 -6.44
CA GLY A 489 24.79 14.31 -7.31
C GLY A 489 26.09 14.56 -6.53
N THR A 490 26.30 13.89 -5.39
CA THR A 490 27.36 14.16 -4.38
C THR A 490 27.18 15.52 -3.68
N TYR A 491 27.73 15.69 -2.48
CA TYR A 491 27.64 16.96 -1.76
C TYR A 491 28.45 18.06 -2.48
N SER A 492 29.70 17.78 -2.82
CA SER A 492 30.68 18.75 -3.36
C SER A 492 30.81 18.69 -4.89
N ARG A 493 29.85 18.04 -5.58
CA ARG A 493 29.89 17.87 -7.04
C ARG A 493 31.20 17.23 -7.52
N LEU A 494 31.60 16.13 -6.90
CA LEU A 494 32.89 15.48 -7.14
C LEU A 494 32.99 14.87 -8.54
N SER A 495 34.12 15.08 -9.20
CA SER A 495 34.53 14.21 -10.33
C SER A 495 35.17 12.93 -9.77
N LEU A 496 34.33 11.92 -9.61
CA LEU A 496 34.62 10.74 -8.81
C LEU A 496 35.84 9.92 -9.23
N PRO A 497 36.25 9.81 -10.51
CA PRO A 497 37.45 9.09 -10.90
C PRO A 497 38.73 9.71 -10.34
N PHE A 498 38.77 11.03 -10.13
CA PHE A 498 39.99 11.77 -9.81
C PHE A 498 40.19 12.08 -8.33
N VAL A 499 39.19 11.83 -7.49
CA VAL A 499 39.29 12.02 -6.02
C VAL A 499 39.68 10.73 -5.30
N SER A 500 40.24 10.85 -4.10
CA SER A 500 40.57 9.72 -3.23
C SER A 500 39.33 9.10 -2.57
N MET A 501 39.48 7.90 -1.99
CA MET A 501 38.42 7.26 -1.21
C MET A 501 38.05 8.08 0.03
N GLU A 502 39.04 8.68 0.70
CA GLU A 502 38.83 9.52 1.88
C GLU A 502 38.02 10.79 1.55
N GLU A 503 38.24 11.38 0.37
CA GLU A 503 37.43 12.50 -0.11
C GLU A 503 35.98 12.08 -0.38
N ILE A 504 35.76 10.90 -0.94
CA ILE A 504 34.40 10.36 -1.14
C ILE A 504 33.70 10.09 0.20
N GLU A 505 34.40 9.48 1.16
CA GLU A 505 33.85 9.22 2.50
C GLU A 505 33.45 10.52 3.23
N LYS A 506 34.28 11.57 3.13
CA LYS A 506 33.95 12.90 3.65
C LYS A 506 32.72 13.49 2.96
N ASP A 507 32.63 13.36 1.65
CA ASP A 507 31.50 13.86 0.87
C ASP A 507 30.17 13.14 1.20
N LEU A 508 30.24 11.82 1.39
CA LEU A 508 29.12 11.02 1.89
C LEU A 508 28.67 11.49 3.28
N ALA A 509 29.62 11.74 4.19
CA ALA A 509 29.30 12.28 5.52
C ALA A 509 28.64 13.66 5.46
N MET A 510 29.07 14.52 4.53
CA MET A 510 28.43 15.83 4.31
C MET A 510 27.03 15.70 3.71
N THR A 511 26.81 14.74 2.81
CA THR A 511 25.47 14.41 2.27
C THR A 511 24.53 13.97 3.39
N ALA A 512 24.97 13.03 4.22
CA ALA A 512 24.19 12.53 5.35
C ALA A 512 23.87 13.63 6.38
N MET A 513 24.81 14.55 6.61
CA MET A 513 24.64 15.62 7.59
C MET A 513 23.70 16.73 7.11
N TRP A 514 23.77 17.11 5.83
CA TRP A 514 23.13 18.34 5.34
C TRP A 514 22.03 18.14 4.31
N VAL A 515 21.91 16.95 3.70
CA VAL A 515 20.91 16.66 2.65
C VAL A 515 19.87 15.65 3.14
N GLU A 516 20.31 14.51 3.67
CA GLU A 516 19.42 13.42 4.09
C GLU A 516 18.40 13.79 5.19
N PRO A 517 18.63 14.76 6.09
CA PRO A 517 17.58 15.20 7.02
C PRO A 517 16.30 15.70 6.35
N PHE A 518 16.38 16.13 5.08
CA PHE A 518 15.24 16.63 4.31
C PHE A 518 14.69 15.60 3.33
N THR A 519 15.57 14.81 2.71
CA THR A 519 15.20 13.89 1.62
C THR A 519 14.95 12.45 2.07
N GLY A 520 15.39 12.09 3.28
CA GLY A 520 15.65 10.70 3.64
C GLY A 520 16.91 10.16 2.93
N GLU A 521 17.21 8.89 3.18
CA GLU A 521 18.36 8.19 2.59
C GLU A 521 18.29 8.19 1.05
N LEU A 522 19.40 8.57 0.41
CA LEU A 522 19.51 8.59 -1.04
C LEU A 522 20.03 7.24 -1.55
N THR A 523 19.27 6.60 -2.43
CA THR A 523 19.59 5.25 -2.93
C THR A 523 20.15 5.21 -4.36
N ALA A 524 20.22 6.37 -5.01
CA ALA A 524 20.70 6.52 -6.37
C ALA A 524 21.80 7.58 -6.45
N LEU A 525 22.91 7.23 -7.10
CA LEU A 525 24.04 8.10 -7.38
C LEU A 525 24.06 8.42 -8.87
N TYR A 526 24.06 9.70 -9.16
CA TYR A 526 24.16 10.24 -10.50
C TYR A 526 25.46 11.03 -10.60
N CYS A 527 26.51 10.38 -11.08
CA CYS A 527 27.88 10.88 -11.05
C CYS A 527 27.97 12.25 -11.75
N PRO A 528 28.44 13.31 -11.06
CA PRO A 528 28.66 14.63 -11.65
C PRO A 528 29.52 14.55 -12.91
N PHE A 529 29.24 15.44 -13.86
CA PHE A 529 29.93 15.49 -15.17
C PHE A 529 29.83 14.22 -16.01
N GLY A 530 29.06 13.22 -15.57
CA GLY A 530 29.06 11.89 -16.14
C GLY A 530 30.29 11.06 -15.83
N ASP A 531 31.20 11.57 -14.97
CA ASP A 531 32.46 10.93 -14.62
C ASP A 531 32.21 9.75 -13.68
N HIS A 532 31.86 8.60 -14.26
CA HIS A 532 31.47 7.41 -13.51
C HIS A 532 32.64 6.58 -13.02
N ILE A 533 32.34 5.73 -12.04
CA ILE A 533 33.28 4.88 -11.33
C ILE A 533 33.05 3.39 -11.58
N GLU A 534 32.23 3.02 -12.56
CA GLU A 534 31.89 1.62 -12.86
C GLU A 534 33.15 0.75 -13.06
N GLY A 535 34.16 1.28 -13.77
CA GLY A 535 35.46 0.63 -13.95
C GLY A 535 36.36 0.62 -12.71
N ASN A 536 35.92 1.18 -11.57
CA ASN A 536 36.64 1.23 -10.31
C ASN A 536 35.84 0.48 -9.21
N PRO A 537 36.15 -0.81 -8.98
CA PRO A 537 35.40 -1.64 -8.03
C PRO A 537 35.45 -1.14 -6.58
N GLN A 538 36.53 -0.47 -6.16
CA GLN A 538 36.67 0.03 -4.79
C GLN A 538 35.71 1.19 -4.53
N LYS A 539 35.70 2.19 -5.43
CA LYS A 539 34.80 3.35 -5.33
C LYS A 539 33.34 2.92 -5.47
N THR A 540 33.07 2.01 -6.41
CA THR A 540 31.71 1.47 -6.62
C THR A 540 31.20 0.78 -5.35
N LYS A 541 32.01 -0.08 -4.72
CA LYS A 541 31.66 -0.75 -3.46
C LYS A 541 31.47 0.21 -2.29
N LEU A 542 32.20 1.32 -2.25
CA LEU A 542 32.01 2.34 -1.21
C LEU A 542 30.61 2.94 -1.28
N TYR A 543 30.14 3.32 -2.47
CA TYR A 543 28.77 3.81 -2.66
C TYR A 543 27.73 2.71 -2.43
N THR A 544 27.93 1.49 -2.94
CA THR A 544 27.04 0.37 -2.66
C THR A 544 26.89 0.11 -1.17
N GLY A 545 28.00 0.11 -0.41
CA GLY A 545 28.01 -0.08 1.03
C GLY A 545 27.34 1.07 1.80
N ALA A 546 27.30 2.27 1.22
CA ALA A 546 26.56 3.41 1.73
C ALA A 546 25.07 3.43 1.32
N GLY A 547 24.55 2.35 0.70
CA GLY A 547 23.14 2.21 0.36
C GLY A 547 22.76 2.64 -1.06
N TYR A 548 23.72 3.05 -1.89
CA TYR A 548 23.47 3.45 -3.28
C TYR A 548 23.31 2.23 -4.19
N LYS A 549 22.05 1.86 -4.44
CA LYS A 549 21.63 0.71 -5.25
C LYS A 549 21.65 0.99 -6.75
N LEU A 550 21.53 2.25 -7.16
CA LEU A 550 21.67 2.69 -8.55
C LEU A 550 22.87 3.63 -8.67
N GLN A 551 23.72 3.42 -9.67
CA GLN A 551 24.84 4.30 -10.00
C GLN A 551 24.78 4.65 -11.50
N SER A 552 25.07 5.89 -11.87
CA SER A 552 24.90 6.34 -13.25
C SER A 552 25.96 7.33 -13.71
N GLY A 553 26.36 7.22 -14.98
CA GLY A 553 27.23 8.17 -15.69
C GLY A 553 26.80 8.41 -17.12
N TYR A 554 27.54 9.24 -17.85
CA TYR A 554 27.18 9.56 -19.22
C TYR A 554 27.45 8.41 -20.18
N GLY A 555 26.53 8.23 -21.13
CA GLY A 555 26.66 7.29 -22.25
C GLY A 555 25.82 7.73 -23.45
N THR A 556 26.22 7.23 -24.62
CA THR A 556 25.59 7.58 -25.92
C THR A 556 24.50 6.60 -26.34
N TRP A 557 24.29 5.52 -25.58
CA TRP A 557 23.28 4.48 -25.80
C TRP A 557 22.69 4.08 -24.46
N ALA A 558 21.47 3.54 -24.45
CA ALA A 558 20.95 2.87 -23.26
C ALA A 558 21.83 1.66 -22.91
N TYR A 559 22.30 1.64 -21.67
CA TYR A 559 23.13 0.58 -21.12
C TYR A 559 22.77 0.41 -19.64
N TRP A 560 22.79 -0.84 -19.21
CA TRP A 560 22.67 -1.18 -17.80
C TRP A 560 23.53 -2.40 -17.46
N HIS A 561 23.89 -2.52 -16.19
CA HIS A 561 24.58 -3.68 -15.62
C HIS A 561 24.05 -3.94 -14.23
N GLY A 562 23.98 -5.21 -13.80
CA GLY A 562 23.56 -5.60 -12.46
C GLY A 562 24.27 -6.87 -12.03
N GLY A 563 24.29 -7.13 -10.71
CA GLY A 563 24.87 -8.36 -10.14
C GLY A 563 25.97 -8.16 -9.08
N ASP A 564 26.31 -6.91 -8.74
CA ASP A 564 27.40 -6.58 -7.80
C ASP A 564 26.91 -5.83 -6.55
N GLY A 565 25.63 -6.02 -6.18
CA GLY A 565 24.99 -5.25 -5.12
C GLY A 565 24.58 -3.84 -5.53
N TYR A 566 24.74 -3.47 -6.81
CA TYR A 566 24.19 -2.26 -7.41
C TYR A 566 23.77 -2.52 -8.87
N VAL A 567 22.96 -1.59 -9.41
CA VAL A 567 22.64 -1.46 -10.83
C VAL A 567 23.35 -0.24 -11.39
N TYR A 568 24.09 -0.41 -12.48
CA TYR A 568 24.60 0.70 -13.27
C TYR A 568 23.61 1.04 -14.39
N VAL A 569 23.42 2.35 -14.66
CA VAL A 569 22.72 2.81 -15.87
C VAL A 569 23.46 3.98 -16.52
N SER A 570 23.58 3.96 -17.85
CA SER A 570 24.05 5.13 -18.59
C SER A 570 22.92 6.14 -18.81
N ARG A 571 23.26 7.43 -18.85
CA ARG A 571 22.35 8.51 -19.24
C ARG A 571 22.94 9.40 -20.32
N THR A 572 22.10 9.89 -21.22
CA THR A 572 22.53 10.81 -22.29
C THR A 572 22.27 12.25 -21.87
N GLN A 573 23.32 13.07 -21.85
CA GLN A 573 23.21 14.49 -21.50
C GLN A 573 22.55 15.29 -22.63
N LEU A 574 21.59 16.14 -22.27
CA LEU A 574 21.01 17.14 -23.15
C LEU A 574 21.65 18.51 -22.90
N SER A 575 22.04 19.20 -23.98
CA SER A 575 22.69 20.52 -23.93
C SER A 575 22.64 21.22 -25.29
N GLY A 576 22.90 22.53 -25.34
CA GLY A 576 23.02 23.29 -26.58
C GLY A 576 23.98 22.63 -27.61
N PRO A 577 25.22 22.25 -27.25
CA PRO A 577 26.12 21.56 -28.15
C PRO A 577 25.63 20.18 -28.57
N ALA A 578 24.95 19.46 -27.68
CA ALA A 578 24.35 18.18 -28.04
C ALA A 578 23.25 18.36 -29.11
N LEU A 579 22.46 19.43 -29.05
CA LEU A 579 21.49 19.77 -30.11
C LEU A 579 22.18 20.18 -31.42
N ARG A 580 23.24 21.00 -31.36
CA ARG A 580 24.01 21.43 -32.55
C ARG A 580 24.76 20.26 -33.22
N GLN A 581 25.26 19.31 -32.43
CA GLN A 581 26.07 18.17 -32.88
C GLN A 581 25.46 16.84 -32.46
N ALA A 582 24.18 16.63 -32.77
CA ALA A 582 23.38 15.49 -32.34
C ALA A 582 24.01 14.10 -32.51
N SER A 583 24.90 13.91 -33.48
CA SER A 583 25.59 12.63 -33.68
C SER A 583 26.63 12.30 -32.61
N SER A 584 27.17 13.29 -31.88
CA SER A 584 28.19 13.06 -30.85
C SER A 584 27.65 12.26 -29.66
N VAL A 585 26.36 12.43 -29.36
CA VAL A 585 25.64 11.77 -28.26
C VAL A 585 24.42 10.98 -28.75
N ASN A 586 24.29 10.81 -30.07
CA ASN A 586 23.26 10.01 -30.72
C ASN A 586 21.80 10.43 -30.36
N LEU A 587 21.52 11.75 -30.35
CA LEU A 587 20.21 12.28 -29.97
C LEU A 587 19.10 12.00 -30.99
N LYS A 588 19.44 11.76 -32.26
CA LYS A 588 18.45 11.55 -33.34
C LYS A 588 17.56 10.33 -33.13
N ARG A 589 17.89 9.45 -32.18
CA ARG A 589 17.02 8.32 -31.79
C ARG A 589 15.78 8.76 -31.00
N PHE A 590 15.84 9.92 -30.35
CA PHE A 590 14.78 10.45 -29.50
C PHE A 590 13.87 11.43 -30.23
N PHE A 591 14.47 12.40 -30.92
CA PHE A 591 13.79 13.54 -31.54
C PHE A 591 14.66 14.14 -32.66
N ASP A 592 14.11 15.09 -33.43
CA ASP A 592 14.82 15.89 -34.44
C ASP A 592 15.45 17.15 -33.81
N PRO A 593 16.76 17.17 -33.53
CA PRO A 593 17.39 18.25 -32.76
C PRO A 593 17.43 19.58 -33.54
N ALA A 594 17.33 19.53 -34.88
CA ALA A 594 17.33 20.73 -35.70
C ALA A 594 16.03 21.53 -35.58
N LYS A 595 14.92 20.87 -35.18
CA LYS A 595 13.64 21.52 -34.87
C LYS A 595 13.56 22.02 -33.43
N ILE A 596 14.38 21.46 -32.54
CA ILE A 596 14.45 21.85 -31.14
C ILE A 596 15.30 23.10 -30.94
N LEU A 597 16.49 23.12 -31.56
CA LEU A 597 17.49 24.17 -31.32
C LEU A 597 16.93 25.57 -31.59
N ASP A 598 16.89 26.41 -30.55
CA ASP A 598 16.44 27.79 -30.65
C ASP A 598 17.57 28.68 -31.17
N LYS A 599 17.58 28.87 -32.49
CA LYS A 599 18.56 29.71 -33.19
C LYS A 599 18.28 31.21 -33.07
N GLY A 600 17.11 31.59 -32.57
CA GLY A 600 16.75 32.99 -32.40
C GLY A 600 17.30 33.56 -31.10
N SER A 601 17.29 32.74 -30.05
CA SER A 601 17.76 33.11 -28.72
C SER A 601 19.24 32.83 -28.49
N ARG A 602 19.83 31.85 -29.17
CA ARG A 602 21.24 31.46 -29.01
C ARG A 602 22.19 32.23 -29.94
N PRO A 603 23.47 32.43 -29.53
CA PRO A 603 24.53 32.96 -30.39
C PRO A 603 25.01 31.99 -31.48
#